data_AF-A0A956JH71-F1
#
_entry.id   AF-A0A956JH71-F1
#
_cell.length_a   1.000
_cell.length_b   1.000
_cell.length_c   1.000
_cell.angle_alpha   90.00
_cell.angle_beta   90.00
_cell.angle_gamma   90.00
#
_symmetry.space_group_name_H-M   'P 1'
#
loop_
_entity.id
_entity.type
_entity.pdbx_description
1 polymer ?
#
loop_
_entity_poly.entity_id
_entity_poly.type
_entity_poly.pdbx_seq_one_letter_code
_entity_poly.pdbx_strand_id
1 'polypeptide(L)'
;MSDQHETAGSLLLVDHESRAPLLEHQPSASAAARQRPNDQAKTKYLWNEREHPEDLRHQRWGVIAPEGAEGDRLLDAIRPLIRRREEQQGAKAIVYRVPPRMDALEAIDWRRNVFETGAQFRDDLPRYQLVLGDLHQVSADLQAVQAIDAFVGRLAFDSLDDYAAYVDKALRWEERAADGARRRLLMHTVHDGTDSTSVGHRELVAPSYKLLEDKFKYDRSIDVDLQALGSDDPYPGELLSETFDPAPTVLFSLSHGDGAPRRGWRSYDLQRRAQGAMSFGRGGSLTGDELRDRVFLPGGLWFMLACFSAGTPSTSKFERWLRELQASGAQSAAPAEVLRSLPKEGQAPFVAAVPKAALANPDGPLGFVGHVDLAWTYSFRRIDSRDKAQSRPARFAELLRAAATGARIGLAFRQLYSYFTQIDNELVVRQADPNTPAERRGHLWMLRQDLAGYVLLGDPAARLPEPKPEPVEPTAATAQSTGGGADLAGFFGFAVDTSTAAAPAPKKLELRELEAAIGEVLAGASAATIARALGITASELEAKVARYREAGRRALRDAGDV
;
A
#
# COMPACT_ATOMS: atom_id res chain seq x y z
N MET A 1 14.45 40.57 36.67
CA MET A 1 14.73 40.10 35.29
C MET A 1 13.60 39.16 34.95
N SER A 2 12.62 39.67 34.20
CA SER A 2 11.31 39.06 34.04
C SER A 2 11.34 37.92 33.04
N ASP A 3 10.60 36.87 33.38
CA ASP A 3 10.18 35.78 32.53
C ASP A 3 9.72 36.29 31.15
N GLN A 4 10.39 35.80 30.11
CA GLN A 4 9.84 35.85 28.77
C GLN A 4 8.76 34.76 28.70
N HIS A 5 7.50 35.17 28.89
CA HIS A 5 6.34 34.35 28.55
C HIS A 5 6.35 34.06 27.04
N GLU A 6 6.72 32.84 26.65
CA GLU A 6 6.51 32.32 25.30
C GLU A 6 5.00 32.09 25.11
N THR A 7 4.40 32.77 24.12
CA THR A 7 2.96 32.77 23.83
C THR A 7 2.55 31.54 23.02
N ALA A 8 1.46 30.88 23.41
CA ALA A 8 0.94 29.69 22.75
C ALA A 8 -0.44 29.96 22.15
N GLY A 9 -0.53 29.95 20.82
CA GLY A 9 -1.78 29.95 20.05
C GLY A 9 -2.63 31.22 20.13
N SER A 10 -2.94 31.83 18.98
CA SER A 10 -3.86 32.97 18.88
C SER A 10 -5.22 32.51 18.36
N LEU A 11 -6.31 32.82 19.09
CA LEU A 11 -7.67 32.62 18.58
C LEU A 11 -7.95 33.66 17.48
N LEU A 12 -8.19 33.19 16.25
CA LEU A 12 -8.52 34.04 15.09
C LEU A 12 -10.01 34.40 15.05
N LEU A 13 -10.55 34.89 16.17
CA LEU A 13 -11.94 35.28 16.31
C LEU A 13 -12.00 36.68 16.93
N VAL A 14 -12.57 37.62 16.19
CA VAL A 14 -12.88 38.94 16.71
C VAL A 14 -14.36 39.02 17.06
N ASP A 15 -14.67 39.78 18.09
CA ASP A 15 -16.05 40.19 18.32
C ASP A 15 -16.53 41.02 17.12
N HIS A 16 -17.76 40.75 16.69
CA HIS A 16 -18.28 41.30 15.43
C HIS A 16 -18.44 42.82 15.48
N GLU A 17 -18.80 43.36 16.65
CA GLU A 17 -19.09 44.78 16.83
C GLU A 17 -17.82 45.58 17.15
N SER A 18 -17.05 45.13 18.12
CA SER A 18 -15.82 45.80 18.55
C SER A 18 -14.62 45.55 17.63
N ARG A 19 -14.69 44.51 16.77
CA ARG A 19 -13.57 44.00 15.96
C ARG A 19 -12.32 43.67 16.79
N ALA A 20 -12.47 43.56 18.11
CA ALA A 20 -11.41 43.20 19.02
C ALA A 20 -11.31 41.68 19.12
N PRO A 21 -10.10 41.09 19.26
CA PRO A 21 -9.96 39.67 19.54
C PRO A 21 -10.79 39.26 20.75
N LEU A 22 -11.59 38.19 20.61
CA LEU A 22 -12.47 37.71 21.69
C LEU A 22 -11.71 37.12 22.89
N LEU A 23 -10.43 36.81 22.73
CA LEU A 23 -9.54 36.43 23.81
C LEU A 23 -8.32 37.35 23.81
N GLU A 24 -8.32 38.32 24.72
CA GLU A 24 -7.17 39.23 24.93
C GLU A 24 -6.06 38.59 25.78
N HIS A 25 -6.37 37.55 26.58
CA HIS A 25 -5.41 36.86 27.45
C HIS A 25 -5.44 35.35 27.22
N GLN A 26 -4.31 34.82 26.76
CA GLN A 26 -4.16 33.42 26.33
C GLN A 26 -4.03 32.46 27.52
N PRO A 27 -4.56 31.24 27.43
CA PRO A 27 -4.17 30.16 28.34
C PRO A 27 -2.69 29.82 28.11
N SER A 28 -1.87 29.76 29.16
CA SER A 28 -0.46 29.37 28.98
C SER A 28 -0.35 27.90 28.59
N ALA A 29 0.16 27.60 27.40
CA ALA A 29 0.65 26.27 27.09
C ALA A 29 2.16 26.24 27.34
N SER A 30 2.63 25.41 28.26
CA SER A 30 4.06 25.24 28.51
C SER A 30 4.66 24.18 27.57
N ALA A 31 5.81 24.59 27.01
CA ALA A 31 6.91 23.80 26.43
C ALA A 31 6.71 23.11 25.07
N ALA A 32 7.28 23.71 24.02
CA ALA A 32 8.00 22.96 22.97
C ALA A 32 9.16 23.83 22.43
N ALA A 33 10.37 23.28 22.52
CA ALA A 33 11.63 23.98 22.42
C ALA A 33 12.03 24.40 20.99
N ARG A 34 12.81 25.47 20.97
CA ARG A 34 13.49 26.11 19.84
C ARG A 34 14.34 25.12 19.03
N GLN A 35 14.06 25.02 17.73
CA GLN A 35 15.05 24.59 16.74
C GLN A 35 15.10 25.57 15.58
N ARG A 36 16.32 25.94 15.16
CA ARG A 36 16.57 26.78 14.00
C ARG A 36 16.47 25.93 12.74
N PRO A 37 15.79 26.40 11.67
CA PRO A 37 15.83 25.73 10.38
C PRO A 37 17.27 25.71 9.84
N ASN A 38 17.69 24.53 9.36
CA ASN A 38 18.94 24.38 8.63
C ASN A 38 18.69 24.80 7.18
N ASP A 39 19.53 25.68 6.63
CA ASP A 39 19.48 26.10 5.23
C ASP A 39 19.88 24.90 4.34
N GLN A 40 18.89 24.20 3.79
CA GLN A 40 19.10 23.26 2.69
C GLN A 40 18.47 23.78 1.40
N ALA A 41 19.22 23.57 0.32
CA ALA A 41 18.98 24.12 -0.99
C ALA A 41 17.58 23.79 -1.52
N LYS A 42 16.95 24.82 -2.13
CA LYS A 42 15.64 24.75 -2.78
C LYS A 42 15.62 23.68 -3.88
N THR A 43 15.06 22.52 -3.58
CA THR A 43 14.63 21.54 -4.57
C THR A 43 13.12 21.61 -4.77
N LYS A 44 12.66 21.28 -5.98
CA LYS A 44 11.25 21.31 -6.37
C LYS A 44 10.60 19.90 -6.17
N TYR A 45 9.64 19.83 -5.24
CA TYR A 45 8.47 18.93 -5.11
C TYR A 45 8.68 17.42 -4.81
N LEU A 46 8.09 16.87 -3.73
CA LEU A 46 8.38 15.57 -3.11
C LEU A 46 7.19 14.80 -2.41
N TRP A 47 6.09 15.43 -1.99
CA TRP A 47 4.78 14.84 -1.59
C TRP A 47 3.72 15.81 -2.04
N ASN A 48 3.08 15.51 -3.15
CA ASN A 48 2.04 16.37 -3.69
C ASN A 48 0.71 15.62 -3.75
N GLU A 49 -0.22 15.95 -2.86
CA GLU A 49 -1.58 15.37 -2.86
C GLU A 49 -2.37 15.74 -4.13
N ARG A 50 -1.89 16.72 -4.90
CA ARG A 50 -2.46 17.07 -6.21
C ARG A 50 -1.95 16.16 -7.33
N GLU A 51 -0.85 15.45 -7.12
CA GLU A 51 -0.26 14.53 -8.09
C GLU A 51 -0.67 13.08 -7.81
N HIS A 52 -0.47 12.22 -8.81
CA HIS A 52 -0.86 10.82 -8.70
C HIS A 52 -0.05 10.11 -7.58
N PRO A 53 -0.70 9.32 -6.70
CA PRO A 53 -0.02 8.66 -5.57
C PRO A 53 0.98 7.58 -5.99
N GLU A 54 0.87 7.06 -7.22
CA GLU A 54 1.87 6.14 -7.81
C GLU A 54 3.10 6.86 -8.37
N ASP A 55 3.12 8.18 -8.46
CA ASP A 55 4.27 8.87 -9.03
C ASP A 55 5.38 9.05 -7.99
N LEU A 56 6.37 8.15 -8.01
CA LEU A 56 7.50 8.21 -7.08
C LEU A 56 8.30 9.51 -7.20
N ARG A 57 8.28 10.22 -8.35
CA ARG A 57 8.94 11.52 -8.48
C ARG A 57 8.24 12.61 -7.70
N HIS A 58 6.91 12.55 -7.58
CA HIS A 58 6.13 13.57 -6.87
C HIS A 58 5.74 13.15 -5.45
N GLN A 59 5.82 11.87 -5.11
CA GLN A 59 5.52 11.32 -3.78
C GLN A 59 6.76 10.90 -3.00
N ARG A 60 7.86 10.62 -3.70
CA ARG A 60 9.22 10.38 -3.19
C ARG A 60 9.37 9.29 -2.15
N TRP A 61 10.62 8.95 -1.93
CA TRP A 61 11.02 7.82 -1.16
C TRP A 61 12.17 8.19 -0.23
N GLY A 62 12.05 7.77 1.03
CA GLY A 62 13.02 8.00 2.07
C GLY A 62 13.14 6.80 3.01
N VAL A 63 14.18 6.85 3.85
CA VAL A 63 14.52 5.76 4.77
C VAL A 63 14.49 6.26 6.20
N ILE A 64 13.93 5.45 7.09
CA ILE A 64 14.01 5.63 8.54
C ILE A 64 14.89 4.52 9.08
N ALA A 65 16.05 4.86 9.66
CA ALA A 65 17.04 3.91 10.15
C ALA A 65 17.40 4.15 11.63
N PRO A 66 17.82 3.12 12.38
CA PRO A 66 18.28 3.29 13.76
C PRO A 66 19.50 4.21 13.85
N GLU A 67 19.66 4.93 14.94
CA GLU A 67 20.90 5.66 15.24
C GLU A 67 22.11 4.74 15.46
N GLY A 68 23.32 5.28 15.22
CA GLY A 68 24.59 4.59 15.45
C GLY A 68 25.00 3.56 14.39
N ALA A 69 26.12 2.88 14.66
CA ALA A 69 26.81 2.00 13.70
C ALA A 69 25.96 0.82 13.20
N GLU A 70 24.92 0.44 13.93
CA GLU A 70 23.99 -0.58 13.45
C GLU A 70 23.13 -0.08 12.29
N GLY A 71 22.52 1.11 12.43
CA GLY A 71 21.76 1.70 11.33
C GLY A 71 22.63 2.00 10.11
N ASP A 72 23.92 2.32 10.30
CA ASP A 72 24.87 2.52 9.20
C ASP A 72 25.07 1.22 8.40
N ARG A 73 25.24 0.09 9.10
CA ARG A 73 25.33 -1.23 8.46
C ARG A 73 24.04 -1.60 7.72
N LEU A 74 22.87 -1.27 8.26
CA LEU A 74 21.58 -1.51 7.59
C LEU A 74 21.41 -0.67 6.32
N LEU A 75 21.73 0.63 6.38
CA LEU A 75 21.73 1.51 5.21
C LEU A 75 22.71 1.03 4.13
N ASP A 76 23.86 0.55 4.58
CA ASP A 76 24.89 0.00 3.70
C ASP A 76 24.42 -1.26 2.97
N ALA A 77 23.74 -2.16 3.68
CA ALA A 77 23.18 -3.39 3.11
C ALA A 77 22.10 -3.12 2.06
N ILE A 78 21.30 -2.06 2.22
CA ILE A 78 20.23 -1.71 1.27
C ILE A 78 20.61 -0.63 0.25
N ARG A 79 21.89 -0.24 0.19
CA ARG A 79 22.38 0.82 -0.69
C ARG A 79 22.00 0.64 -2.17
N PRO A 80 21.98 -0.57 -2.76
CA PRO A 80 21.49 -0.74 -4.12
C PRO A 80 20.03 -0.31 -4.30
N LEU A 81 19.15 -0.62 -3.34
CA LEU A 81 17.76 -0.19 -3.35
C LEU A 81 17.65 1.33 -3.22
N ILE A 82 18.42 1.95 -2.33
CA ILE A 82 18.45 3.42 -2.18
C ILE A 82 18.81 4.06 -3.52
N ARG A 83 19.89 3.62 -4.19
CA ARG A 83 20.29 4.15 -5.50
C ARG A 83 19.19 4.01 -6.54
N ARG A 84 18.53 2.85 -6.61
CA ARG A 84 17.41 2.62 -7.52
C ARG A 84 16.27 3.61 -7.28
N ARG A 85 15.88 3.83 -6.02
CA ARG A 85 14.79 4.75 -5.67
C ARG A 85 15.18 6.21 -5.93
N GLU A 86 16.44 6.58 -5.70
CA GLU A 86 16.99 7.89 -6.06
C GLU A 86 16.90 8.18 -7.56
N GLU A 87 17.25 7.20 -8.40
CA GLU A 87 17.14 7.30 -9.87
C GLU A 87 15.68 7.47 -10.32
N GLN A 88 14.77 6.66 -9.78
CA GLN A 88 13.37 6.71 -10.15
C GLN A 88 12.70 8.02 -9.78
N GLN A 89 12.98 8.50 -8.56
CA GLN A 89 12.43 9.75 -8.10
C GLN A 89 13.18 10.96 -8.67
N GLY A 90 14.42 10.82 -9.13
CA GLY A 90 15.25 11.92 -9.64
C GLY A 90 15.78 12.86 -8.55
N ALA A 91 15.92 12.37 -7.32
CA ALA A 91 16.45 13.13 -6.17
C ALA A 91 17.07 12.19 -5.13
N LYS A 92 17.92 12.75 -4.26
CA LYS A 92 18.51 11.99 -3.16
C LYS A 92 17.46 11.56 -2.14
N ALA A 93 17.58 10.33 -1.65
CA ALA A 93 16.67 9.81 -0.64
C ALA A 93 17.03 10.46 0.70
N ILE A 94 16.02 11.00 1.39
CA ILE A 94 16.22 11.54 2.73
C ILE A 94 16.31 10.37 3.70
N VAL A 95 17.34 10.39 4.55
CA VAL A 95 17.56 9.39 5.61
C VAL A 95 17.28 10.05 6.96
N TYR A 96 16.30 9.52 7.66
CA TYR A 96 15.95 9.89 9.02
C TYR A 96 16.56 8.89 10.00
N ARG A 97 17.15 9.39 11.08
CA ARG A 97 17.75 8.58 12.14
C ARG A 97 16.87 8.62 13.38
N VAL A 98 16.69 7.46 14.02
CA VAL A 98 15.74 7.32 15.12
C VAL A 98 16.36 6.58 16.31
N PRO A 99 16.14 7.08 17.54
CA PRO A 99 16.41 6.35 18.77
C PRO A 99 15.63 5.02 18.86
N PRO A 100 16.20 3.99 19.51
CA PRO A 100 15.53 2.71 19.67
C PRO A 100 14.37 2.78 20.68
N ARG A 101 13.40 1.88 20.52
CA ARG A 101 12.30 1.61 21.48
C ARG A 101 11.39 2.81 21.83
N MET A 102 11.17 3.74 20.90
CA MET A 102 10.19 4.81 21.10
C MET A 102 8.79 4.26 21.43
N ASP A 103 8.17 4.79 22.47
CA ASP A 103 6.75 4.59 22.72
C ASP A 103 5.88 5.43 21.75
N ALA A 104 4.56 5.33 21.88
CA ALA A 104 3.64 6.05 21.02
C ALA A 104 3.70 7.59 21.16
N LEU A 105 3.96 8.12 22.34
CA LEU A 105 4.09 9.57 22.57
C LEU A 105 5.41 10.07 22.00
N GLU A 106 6.51 9.35 22.26
CA GLU A 106 7.82 9.65 21.69
C GLU A 106 7.80 9.61 20.16
N ALA A 107 7.09 8.64 19.56
CA ALA A 107 6.90 8.56 18.12
C ALA A 107 6.12 9.76 17.54
N ILE A 108 5.06 10.20 18.22
CA ILE A 108 4.29 11.40 17.82
C ILE A 108 5.17 12.65 17.91
N ASP A 109 5.93 12.77 19.00
CA ASP A 109 6.83 13.90 19.21
C ASP A 109 7.98 13.90 18.20
N TRP A 110 8.53 12.73 17.87
CA TRP A 110 9.54 12.59 16.84
C TRP A 110 8.99 13.00 15.47
N ARG A 111 7.79 12.53 15.10
CA ARG A 111 7.16 12.93 13.83
C ARG A 111 7.03 14.44 13.75
N ARG A 112 6.54 15.09 14.82
CA ARG A 112 6.37 16.56 14.86
C ARG A 112 7.69 17.32 14.83
N ASN A 113 8.71 16.85 15.55
CA ASN A 113 9.93 17.60 15.78
C ASN A 113 11.06 17.28 14.79
N VAL A 114 10.98 16.15 14.07
CA VAL A 114 12.04 15.67 13.17
C VAL A 114 11.56 15.49 11.73
N PHE A 115 10.38 14.88 11.53
CA PHE A 115 9.86 14.60 10.19
C PHE A 115 9.06 15.77 9.61
N GLU A 116 8.04 16.25 10.34
CA GLU A 116 7.13 17.33 9.95
C GLU A 116 7.36 18.58 10.82
N THR A 117 8.58 19.13 10.74
CA THR A 117 8.99 20.30 11.54
C THR A 117 8.22 21.59 11.25
N GLY A 118 7.45 21.63 10.15
CA GLY A 118 6.79 22.83 9.65
C GLY A 118 7.74 23.84 8.99
N ALA A 119 9.06 23.58 8.99
CA ALA A 119 10.06 24.43 8.33
C ALA A 119 10.20 24.12 6.83
N GLN A 120 9.68 22.99 6.38
CA GLN A 120 9.66 22.54 4.99
C GLN A 120 8.20 22.32 4.58
N PHE A 121 7.90 22.49 3.30
CA PHE A 121 6.58 22.12 2.81
C PHE A 121 6.44 20.60 2.82
N ARG A 122 5.21 20.09 2.91
CA ARG A 122 4.97 18.64 2.84
C ARG A 122 5.54 18.07 1.56
N ASP A 123 5.47 18.83 0.48
CA ASP A 123 6.09 18.47 -0.78
C ASP A 123 7.62 18.58 -0.77
N ASP A 124 8.29 18.54 0.37
CA ASP A 124 9.73 18.26 0.51
C ASP A 124 9.98 16.94 1.28
N LEU A 125 8.93 16.26 1.76
CA LEU A 125 8.99 15.06 2.59
C LEU A 125 8.70 13.78 1.78
N PRO A 126 9.36 12.65 2.11
CA PRO A 126 9.08 11.39 1.43
C PRO A 126 7.77 10.78 1.93
N ARG A 127 6.85 10.52 1.01
CA ARG A 127 5.60 9.81 1.30
C ARG A 127 5.79 8.31 1.31
N TYR A 128 6.63 7.75 0.45
CA TYR A 128 7.06 6.37 0.58
C TYR A 128 8.20 6.30 1.61
N GLN A 129 8.03 5.52 2.66
CA GLN A 129 9.00 5.46 3.76
C GLN A 129 9.35 4.01 4.07
N LEU A 130 10.64 3.67 3.93
CA LEU A 130 11.15 2.38 4.32
C LEU A 130 11.79 2.45 5.70
N VAL A 131 11.22 1.73 6.67
CA VAL A 131 11.79 1.54 8.00
C VAL A 131 12.79 0.40 7.98
N LEU A 132 13.97 0.59 8.56
CA LEU A 132 14.97 -0.45 8.74
C LEU A 132 15.07 -0.88 10.20
N GLY A 133 15.22 -2.18 10.41
CA GLY A 133 15.45 -2.79 11.72
C GLY A 133 14.20 -3.39 12.34
N ASP A 134 14.44 -4.23 13.34
CA ASP A 134 13.43 -4.92 14.12
C ASP A 134 12.68 -3.97 15.08
N LEU A 135 11.62 -4.44 15.74
CA LEU A 135 10.72 -3.63 16.57
C LEU A 135 11.40 -2.97 17.78
N HIS A 136 12.53 -3.53 18.24
CA HIS A 136 13.31 -2.92 19.32
C HIS A 136 14.29 -1.86 18.83
N GLN A 137 14.63 -1.86 17.53
CA GLN A 137 15.54 -0.90 16.91
C GLN A 137 14.77 0.31 16.38
N VAL A 138 13.61 0.08 15.77
CA VAL A 138 12.63 1.12 15.41
C VAL A 138 11.25 0.61 15.79
N SER A 139 10.52 1.33 16.64
CA SER A 139 9.28 0.82 17.23
C SER A 139 8.16 0.60 16.22
N ALA A 140 7.24 -0.31 16.54
CA ALA A 140 6.00 -0.49 15.79
C ALA A 140 5.12 0.77 15.84
N ASP A 141 5.16 1.50 16.96
CA ASP A 141 4.39 2.74 17.12
C ASP A 141 4.87 3.84 16.19
N LEU A 142 6.18 3.98 15.95
CA LEU A 142 6.68 4.91 14.95
C LEU A 142 6.15 4.57 13.56
N GLN A 143 6.20 3.29 13.17
CA GLN A 143 5.66 2.86 11.87
C GLN A 143 4.16 3.18 11.75
N ALA A 144 3.39 2.94 12.81
CA ALA A 144 1.96 3.24 12.85
C ALA A 144 1.67 4.75 12.77
N VAL A 145 2.47 5.59 13.45
CA VAL A 145 2.37 7.05 13.42
C VAL A 145 2.70 7.60 12.03
N GLN A 146 3.74 7.10 11.38
CA GLN A 146 4.08 7.53 10.02
C GLN A 146 3.02 7.08 8.99
N ALA A 147 2.43 5.89 9.15
CA ALA A 147 1.47 5.31 8.21
C ALA A 147 0.11 6.05 8.13
N ILE A 148 -0.16 7.03 9.01
CA ILE A 148 -1.40 7.80 9.03
C ILE A 148 -1.68 8.43 7.64
N ASP A 149 -0.66 8.95 6.98
CA ASP A 149 -0.76 9.64 5.69
C ASP A 149 0.37 9.29 4.70
N ALA A 150 1.43 8.64 5.17
CA ALA A 150 2.51 8.08 4.35
C ALA A 150 2.25 6.63 3.93
N PHE A 151 3.05 6.13 2.99
CA PHE A 151 3.10 4.75 2.54
C PHE A 151 4.32 4.07 3.15
N VAL A 152 4.13 3.40 4.28
CA VAL A 152 5.25 2.91 5.11
C VAL A 152 5.40 1.41 5.01
N GLY A 153 6.60 0.95 4.68
CA GLY A 153 7.00 -0.45 4.76
C GLY A 153 8.21 -0.63 5.68
N ARG A 154 8.56 -1.87 6.02
CA ARG A 154 9.68 -2.18 6.92
C ARG A 154 10.51 -3.38 6.44
N LEU A 155 11.84 -3.27 6.51
CA LEU A 155 12.75 -4.41 6.42
C LEU A 155 13.40 -4.68 7.78
N ALA A 156 13.15 -5.86 8.32
CA ALA A 156 13.62 -6.29 9.62
C ALA A 156 14.13 -7.73 9.51
N PHE A 157 15.43 -7.93 9.30
CA PHE A 157 16.03 -9.26 9.23
C PHE A 157 17.07 -9.45 10.33
N ASP A 158 17.39 -10.72 10.62
CA ASP A 158 18.35 -11.07 11.67
C ASP A 158 19.81 -10.98 11.18
N SER A 159 20.05 -10.99 9.86
CA SER A 159 21.36 -10.90 9.22
C SER A 159 21.39 -9.83 8.13
N LEU A 160 22.56 -9.24 7.87
CA LEU A 160 22.75 -8.30 6.76
C LEU A 160 22.60 -8.98 5.39
N ASP A 161 22.92 -10.27 5.30
CA ASP A 161 22.77 -11.04 4.07
C ASP A 161 21.30 -11.18 3.66
N ASP A 162 20.38 -11.32 4.63
CA ASP A 162 18.94 -11.36 4.37
C ASP A 162 18.43 -10.00 3.82
N TYR A 163 19.00 -8.86 4.25
CA TYR A 163 18.73 -7.55 3.64
C TYR A 163 19.19 -7.49 2.19
N ALA A 164 20.42 -7.94 1.92
CA ALA A 164 20.97 -7.98 0.57
C ALA A 164 20.14 -8.90 -0.35
N ALA A 165 19.77 -10.09 0.13
CA ALA A 165 18.94 -11.05 -0.62
C ALA A 165 17.57 -10.47 -0.97
N TYR A 166 16.91 -9.79 -0.03
CA TYR A 166 15.66 -9.07 -0.29
C TYR A 166 15.85 -7.99 -1.37
N VAL A 167 16.89 -7.16 -1.24
CA VAL A 167 17.15 -6.06 -2.18
C VAL A 167 17.44 -6.57 -3.58
N ASP A 168 18.30 -7.57 -3.70
CA ASP A 168 18.61 -8.19 -4.99
C ASP A 168 17.33 -8.76 -5.62
N LYS A 169 16.49 -9.44 -4.83
CA LYS A 169 15.20 -9.94 -5.30
C LYS A 169 14.27 -8.82 -5.77
N ALA A 170 14.12 -7.76 -4.98
CA ALA A 170 13.22 -6.65 -5.30
C ALA A 170 13.63 -5.96 -6.61
N LEU A 171 14.94 -5.74 -6.82
CA LEU A 171 15.47 -5.14 -8.04
C LEU A 171 15.30 -6.07 -9.25
N ARG A 172 15.58 -7.37 -9.10
CA ARG A 172 15.36 -8.37 -10.16
C ARG A 172 13.91 -8.38 -10.66
N TRP A 173 12.95 -8.35 -9.73
CA TRP A 173 11.53 -8.35 -10.09
C TRP A 173 11.04 -7.03 -10.68
N GLU A 174 11.68 -5.92 -10.32
CA GLU A 174 11.36 -4.61 -10.89
C GLU A 174 11.85 -4.46 -12.34
N GLU A 175 12.96 -5.12 -12.69
CA GLU A 175 13.49 -5.17 -14.06
C GLU A 175 12.79 -6.21 -14.94
N ARG A 176 12.14 -7.20 -14.32
CA ARG A 176 11.44 -8.27 -15.05
C ARG A 176 10.13 -7.75 -15.62
N ALA A 177 10.05 -7.68 -16.96
CA ALA A 177 8.76 -7.69 -17.64
C ALA A 177 8.11 -9.05 -17.34
N ALA A 178 6.87 -9.10 -16.83
CA ALA A 178 6.21 -10.38 -16.63
C ALA A 178 6.08 -11.06 -18.00
N ASP A 179 6.50 -12.32 -18.11
CA ASP A 179 6.54 -13.13 -19.34
C ASP A 179 5.12 -13.50 -19.83
N GLY A 180 4.23 -12.52 -19.99
CA GLY A 180 2.82 -12.72 -20.34
C GLY A 180 1.99 -13.45 -19.27
N ALA A 181 2.58 -13.81 -18.13
CA ALA A 181 1.88 -14.53 -17.07
C ALA A 181 0.80 -13.64 -16.43
N ARG A 182 -0.45 -14.12 -16.49
CA ARG A 182 -1.60 -13.53 -15.80
C ARG A 182 -1.33 -13.50 -14.29
N ARG A 183 -1.56 -12.34 -13.66
CA ARG A 183 -1.41 -12.22 -12.19
C ARG A 183 -2.47 -13.05 -11.50
N ARG A 184 -2.14 -13.67 -10.36
CA ARG A 184 -3.08 -14.46 -9.55
C ARG A 184 -3.45 -13.73 -8.26
N LEU A 185 -4.68 -13.95 -7.79
CA LEU A 185 -5.14 -13.57 -6.45
C LEU A 185 -5.72 -14.81 -5.78
N LEU A 186 -5.04 -15.30 -4.75
CA LEU A 186 -5.44 -16.47 -3.98
C LEU A 186 -6.06 -16.02 -2.65
N MET A 187 -7.24 -16.55 -2.33
CA MET A 187 -7.90 -16.33 -1.04
C MET A 187 -8.00 -17.64 -0.28
N HIS A 188 -7.18 -17.81 0.75
CA HIS A 188 -7.07 -19.03 1.53
C HIS A 188 -7.70 -18.89 2.92
N THR A 189 -8.44 -19.91 3.34
CA THR A 189 -8.92 -20.06 4.73
C THR A 189 -8.42 -21.38 5.31
N VAL A 190 -7.83 -21.34 6.51
CA VAL A 190 -7.62 -22.56 7.31
C VAL A 190 -8.94 -22.97 7.97
N HIS A 191 -9.55 -24.08 7.55
CA HIS A 191 -10.77 -24.62 8.15
C HIS A 191 -10.47 -25.56 9.33
N ASP A 192 -9.90 -25.03 10.41
CA ASP A 192 -9.49 -25.81 11.59
C ASP A 192 -10.63 -26.20 12.55
N GLY A 193 -11.88 -25.92 12.17
CA GLY A 193 -13.08 -26.19 12.97
C GLY A 193 -13.31 -25.19 14.12
N THR A 194 -12.54 -24.10 14.22
CA THR A 194 -12.76 -23.08 15.24
C THR A 194 -13.79 -22.02 14.80
N ASP A 195 -14.46 -21.39 15.76
CA ASP A 195 -15.42 -20.31 15.48
C ASP A 195 -14.75 -19.10 14.82
N SER A 196 -13.51 -18.77 15.21
CA SER A 196 -12.79 -17.60 14.71
C SER A 196 -12.51 -17.67 13.21
N THR A 197 -11.99 -18.81 12.72
CA THR A 197 -11.72 -19.02 11.29
C THR A 197 -13.02 -19.16 10.51
N SER A 198 -14.03 -19.82 11.09
CA SER A 198 -15.37 -19.95 10.49
C SER A 198 -16.09 -18.60 10.32
N VAL A 199 -16.02 -17.72 11.34
CA VAL A 199 -16.55 -16.35 11.28
C VAL A 199 -15.78 -15.53 10.26
N GLY A 200 -14.44 -15.58 10.27
CA GLY A 200 -13.62 -14.85 9.31
C GLY A 200 -13.89 -15.31 7.87
N HIS A 201 -14.08 -16.60 7.63
CA HIS A 201 -14.43 -17.10 6.31
C HIS A 201 -15.76 -16.51 5.81
N ARG A 202 -16.81 -16.67 6.62
CA ARG A 202 -18.18 -16.28 6.28
C ARG A 202 -18.35 -14.77 6.17
N GLU A 203 -17.68 -14.00 7.01
CA GLU A 203 -17.89 -12.55 7.14
C GLU A 203 -16.82 -11.69 6.46
N LEU A 204 -15.68 -12.28 6.07
CA LEU A 204 -14.61 -11.60 5.34
C LEU A 204 -14.27 -12.31 4.02
N VAL A 205 -13.79 -13.56 4.06
CA VAL A 205 -13.19 -14.21 2.88
C VAL A 205 -14.20 -14.40 1.75
N ALA A 206 -15.31 -15.09 2.00
CA ALA A 206 -16.31 -15.36 0.96
C ALA A 206 -16.97 -14.07 0.43
N PRO A 207 -17.35 -13.08 1.26
CA PRO A 207 -17.85 -11.80 0.77
C PRO A 207 -16.81 -10.99 -0.02
N SER A 208 -15.53 -10.98 0.40
CA SER A 208 -14.45 -10.32 -0.35
C SER A 208 -14.21 -10.98 -1.71
N TYR A 209 -14.22 -12.31 -1.76
CA TYR A 209 -14.12 -13.07 -3.01
C TYR A 209 -15.22 -12.65 -3.98
N LYS A 210 -16.47 -12.63 -3.52
CA LYS A 210 -17.61 -12.21 -4.35
C LYS A 210 -17.47 -10.79 -4.88
N LEU A 211 -17.04 -9.85 -4.03
CA LEU A 211 -16.81 -8.46 -4.46
C LEU A 211 -15.73 -8.35 -5.54
N LEU A 212 -14.63 -9.11 -5.40
CA LEU A 212 -13.54 -9.14 -6.36
C LEU A 212 -13.96 -9.82 -7.67
N GLU A 213 -14.67 -10.94 -7.57
CA GLU A 213 -15.20 -11.68 -8.72
C GLU A 213 -16.14 -10.80 -9.55
N ASP A 214 -17.11 -10.13 -8.91
CA ASP A 214 -18.00 -9.19 -9.57
C ASP A 214 -17.18 -8.07 -10.24
N LYS A 215 -16.20 -7.48 -9.52
CA LYS A 215 -15.36 -6.41 -10.06
C LYS A 215 -14.57 -6.84 -11.29
N PHE A 216 -13.90 -7.99 -11.26
CA PHE A 216 -13.08 -8.50 -12.37
C PHE A 216 -13.92 -8.98 -13.55
N LYS A 217 -15.14 -9.46 -13.28
CA LYS A 217 -16.09 -9.84 -14.33
C LYS A 217 -16.56 -8.65 -15.16
N TYR A 218 -16.88 -7.53 -14.51
CA TYR A 218 -17.43 -6.34 -15.18
C TYR A 218 -16.35 -5.39 -15.73
N ASP A 219 -15.15 -5.39 -15.15
CA ASP A 219 -14.03 -4.58 -15.62
C ASP A 219 -13.03 -5.44 -16.42
N ARG A 220 -13.28 -5.55 -17.73
CA ARG A 220 -12.47 -6.36 -18.66
C ARG A 220 -11.04 -5.85 -18.85
N SER A 221 -10.68 -4.69 -18.29
CA SER A 221 -9.30 -4.20 -18.27
C SER A 221 -8.45 -4.89 -17.20
N ILE A 222 -9.07 -5.58 -16.24
CA ILE A 222 -8.40 -6.29 -15.17
C ILE A 222 -8.26 -7.77 -15.54
N ASP A 223 -7.03 -8.17 -15.83
CA ASP A 223 -6.68 -9.57 -16.07
C ASP A 223 -6.00 -10.20 -14.85
N VAL A 224 -6.82 -10.68 -13.91
CA VAL A 224 -6.39 -11.34 -12.67
C VAL A 224 -7.10 -12.68 -12.54
N ASP A 225 -6.36 -13.74 -12.27
CA ASP A 225 -6.90 -15.06 -11.96
C ASP A 225 -7.22 -15.19 -10.48
N LEU A 226 -8.50 -15.17 -10.15
CA LEU A 226 -9.01 -15.20 -8.77
C LEU A 226 -9.36 -16.63 -8.38
N GLN A 227 -8.79 -17.12 -7.28
CA GLN A 227 -9.02 -18.48 -6.77
C GLN A 227 -9.25 -18.49 -5.26
N ALA A 228 -10.14 -19.36 -4.79
CA ALA A 228 -10.38 -19.63 -3.38
C ALA A 228 -9.75 -20.98 -3.00
N LEU A 229 -9.09 -21.03 -1.85
CA LEU A 229 -8.37 -22.19 -1.33
C LEU A 229 -8.79 -22.49 0.12
N GLY A 230 -8.59 -23.73 0.55
CA GLY A 230 -8.90 -24.20 1.90
C GLY A 230 -9.67 -25.51 1.89
N SER A 231 -9.00 -26.59 2.28
CA SER A 231 -9.61 -27.89 2.50
C SER A 231 -10.23 -28.04 3.90
N ASP A 232 -11.17 -28.99 4.03
CA ASP A 232 -11.78 -29.37 5.30
C ASP A 232 -10.80 -30.11 6.25
N ASP A 233 -9.68 -30.62 5.73
CA ASP A 233 -8.57 -31.21 6.49
C ASP A 233 -7.31 -30.36 6.29
N PRO A 234 -7.19 -29.22 6.99
CA PRO A 234 -6.18 -28.22 6.67
C PRO A 234 -4.76 -28.71 7.01
N TYR A 235 -3.85 -28.55 6.05
CA TYR A 235 -2.41 -28.76 6.24
C TYR A 235 -1.59 -27.84 5.33
N PRO A 236 -0.32 -27.54 5.66
CA PRO A 236 0.49 -26.57 4.89
C PRO A 236 0.69 -26.93 3.40
N GLY A 237 0.70 -28.22 3.06
CA GLY A 237 1.07 -28.70 1.74
C GLY A 237 0.15 -28.22 0.61
N GLU A 238 -1.15 -28.06 0.86
CA GLU A 238 -2.12 -27.51 -0.10
C GLU A 238 -1.77 -26.07 -0.50
N LEU A 239 -1.50 -25.22 0.49
CA LEU A 239 -1.09 -23.84 0.23
C LEU A 239 0.26 -23.78 -0.48
N LEU A 240 1.21 -24.63 -0.08
CA LEU A 240 2.54 -24.69 -0.68
C LEU A 240 2.51 -25.15 -2.15
N SER A 241 1.59 -26.04 -2.54
CA SER A 241 1.46 -26.44 -3.94
C SER A 241 0.95 -25.32 -4.84
N GLU A 242 0.05 -24.48 -4.33
CA GLU A 242 -0.53 -23.36 -5.11
C GLU A 242 0.40 -22.16 -5.23
N THR A 243 1.29 -21.98 -4.24
CA THR A 243 2.21 -20.84 -4.15
C THR A 243 3.57 -21.07 -4.81
N PHE A 244 3.81 -22.28 -5.36
CA PHE A 244 5.00 -22.61 -6.14
C PHE A 244 5.00 -21.99 -7.55
N ASP A 245 3.84 -21.55 -8.05
CA ASP A 245 3.67 -20.99 -9.39
C ASP A 245 4.53 -19.73 -9.61
N PRO A 246 5.26 -19.62 -10.74
CA PRO A 246 6.08 -18.46 -11.06
C PRO A 246 5.28 -17.18 -11.36
N ALA A 247 3.96 -17.26 -11.55
CA ALA A 247 3.12 -16.09 -11.80
C ALA A 247 3.07 -15.16 -10.57
N PRO A 248 3.19 -13.83 -10.76
CA PRO A 248 3.06 -12.88 -9.66
C PRO A 248 1.70 -13.01 -8.98
N THR A 249 1.74 -13.33 -7.69
CA THR A 249 0.55 -13.74 -6.94
C THR A 249 0.34 -12.87 -5.71
N VAL A 250 -0.89 -12.40 -5.52
CA VAL A 250 -1.36 -11.85 -4.23
C VAL A 250 -2.04 -12.97 -3.46
N LEU A 251 -1.47 -13.39 -2.33
CA LEU A 251 -2.10 -14.32 -1.40
C LEU A 251 -2.73 -13.56 -0.24
N PHE A 252 -4.03 -13.75 -0.03
CA PHE A 252 -4.68 -13.47 1.25
C PHE A 252 -4.89 -14.78 2.00
N SER A 253 -4.47 -14.86 3.26
CA SER A 253 -4.68 -16.05 4.10
C SER A 253 -5.30 -15.69 5.45
N LEU A 254 -6.35 -16.42 5.82
CA LEU A 254 -6.98 -16.37 7.15
C LEU A 254 -6.63 -17.63 7.96
N SER A 255 -6.08 -17.44 9.15
CA SER A 255 -5.65 -18.52 10.06
C SER A 255 -5.51 -18.03 11.50
N HIS A 256 -5.17 -18.92 12.43
CA HIS A 256 -4.54 -18.50 13.69
C HIS A 256 -3.04 -18.30 13.50
N GLY A 257 -2.45 -17.45 14.34
CA GLY A 257 -1.01 -17.41 14.52
C GLY A 257 -0.62 -18.18 15.78
N ASP A 258 0.47 -18.94 15.71
CA ASP A 258 0.95 -19.69 16.87
C ASP A 258 1.29 -18.75 18.03
N GLY A 259 0.68 -19.00 19.19
CA GLY A 259 0.91 -18.28 20.44
C GLY A 259 1.67 -19.11 21.46
N ALA A 260 1.89 -18.55 22.66
CA ALA A 260 2.59 -19.24 23.73
C ALA A 260 1.86 -20.56 24.12
N PRO A 261 2.60 -21.69 24.24
CA PRO A 261 2.06 -22.91 24.84
C PRO A 261 1.51 -22.68 26.25
N ARG A 262 0.69 -23.60 26.76
CA ARG A 262 0.10 -23.50 28.13
C ARG A 262 1.14 -23.26 29.23
N ARG A 263 2.33 -23.85 29.10
CA ARG A 263 3.45 -23.68 30.04
C ARG A 263 4.40 -22.53 29.68
N GLY A 264 4.04 -21.71 28.70
CA GLY A 264 4.89 -20.67 28.10
C GLY A 264 5.94 -21.25 27.16
N TRP A 265 6.67 -20.34 26.51
CA TRP A 265 7.81 -20.68 25.67
C TRP A 265 8.97 -21.23 26.51
N ARG A 266 9.63 -22.28 25.99
CA ARG A 266 10.80 -22.90 26.65
C ARG A 266 12.01 -21.96 26.67
N SER A 267 12.16 -21.15 25.64
CA SER A 267 13.21 -20.13 25.50
C SER A 267 12.68 -18.96 24.67
N TYR A 268 13.35 -17.81 24.78
CA TYR A 268 13.08 -16.66 23.95
C TYR A 268 13.38 -16.93 22.47
N ASP A 269 14.43 -17.68 22.17
CA ASP A 269 14.74 -18.04 20.77
C ASP A 269 13.65 -18.90 20.13
N LEU A 270 13.05 -19.82 20.90
CA LEU A 270 11.92 -20.61 20.41
C LEU A 270 10.70 -19.72 20.15
N GLN A 271 10.43 -18.75 21.03
CA GLN A 271 9.38 -17.76 20.81
C GLN A 271 9.62 -16.97 19.53
N ARG A 272 10.84 -16.46 19.31
CA ARG A 272 11.20 -15.70 18.11
C ARG A 272 11.01 -16.50 16.82
N ARG A 273 11.29 -17.80 16.85
CA ARG A 273 11.18 -18.70 15.68
C ARG A 273 9.76 -19.15 15.38
N ALA A 274 8.93 -19.37 16.40
CA ALA A 274 7.64 -20.03 16.24
C ALA A 274 6.43 -19.09 16.39
N GLN A 275 6.52 -18.02 17.17
CA GLN A 275 5.36 -17.17 17.43
C GLN A 275 4.91 -16.42 16.17
N GLY A 276 3.61 -16.45 15.90
CA GLY A 276 3.00 -15.89 14.70
C GLY A 276 3.08 -16.78 13.47
N ALA A 277 3.63 -18.01 13.58
CA ALA A 277 3.57 -19.00 12.49
C ALA A 277 2.13 -19.31 12.10
N MET A 278 1.89 -19.59 10.81
CA MET A 278 0.54 -19.82 10.30
C MET A 278 0.06 -21.20 10.74
N SER A 279 -0.92 -21.24 11.64
CA SER A 279 -1.43 -22.48 12.20
C SER A 279 -2.48 -23.12 11.29
N PHE A 280 -2.32 -24.41 11.05
CA PHE A 280 -3.27 -25.29 10.36
C PHE A 280 -4.00 -26.20 11.37
N GLY A 281 -4.09 -25.77 12.63
CA GLY A 281 -4.72 -26.54 13.71
C GLY A 281 -3.99 -27.85 13.96
N ARG A 282 -4.63 -28.99 13.69
CA ARG A 282 -4.01 -30.32 13.87
C ARG A 282 -3.01 -30.66 12.75
N GLY A 283 -3.09 -29.99 11.60
CA GLY A 283 -2.16 -30.17 10.48
C GLY A 283 -0.76 -29.58 10.70
N GLY A 284 -0.50 -28.99 11.87
CA GLY A 284 0.75 -28.34 12.20
C GLY A 284 0.73 -26.84 11.86
N SER A 285 1.91 -26.28 11.62
CA SER A 285 2.07 -24.85 11.34
C SER A 285 3.09 -24.66 10.22
N LEU A 286 2.88 -23.64 9.38
CA LEU A 286 3.87 -23.19 8.41
C LEU A 286 4.81 -22.18 9.06
N THR A 287 6.06 -22.58 9.21
CA THR A 287 7.12 -21.83 9.90
C THR A 287 8.05 -21.10 8.92
N GLY A 288 8.85 -20.17 9.43
CA GLY A 288 9.83 -19.46 8.59
C GLY A 288 10.88 -20.39 7.97
N ASP A 289 11.31 -21.42 8.72
CA ASP A 289 12.33 -22.36 8.25
C ASP A 289 11.85 -23.15 7.01
N GLU A 290 10.55 -23.44 6.91
CA GLU A 290 9.98 -24.14 5.74
C GLU A 290 9.90 -23.28 4.48
N LEU A 291 9.97 -21.96 4.63
CA LEU A 291 9.86 -20.97 3.55
C LEU A 291 11.20 -20.45 3.06
N ARG A 292 12.29 -20.60 3.83
CA ARG A 292 13.57 -19.94 3.53
C ARG A 292 14.18 -20.37 2.19
N ASP A 293 14.10 -21.66 1.87
CA ASP A 293 14.78 -22.27 0.71
C ASP A 293 13.81 -22.91 -0.30
N ARG A 294 12.54 -22.48 -0.31
CA ARG A 294 11.48 -23.03 -1.17
C ARG A 294 10.89 -21.94 -2.04
N VAL A 295 10.58 -22.20 -3.31
CA VAL A 295 9.79 -21.27 -4.12
C VAL A 295 8.44 -21.02 -3.44
N PHE A 296 8.13 -19.76 -3.15
CA PHE A 296 6.93 -19.38 -2.42
C PHE A 296 6.51 -17.95 -2.77
N LEU A 297 5.44 -17.79 -3.54
CA LEU A 297 4.94 -16.49 -4.01
C LEU A 297 6.01 -15.62 -4.70
N PRO A 298 6.74 -16.15 -5.69
CA PRO A 298 7.80 -15.41 -6.37
C PRO A 298 7.27 -14.07 -6.93
N GLY A 299 7.87 -12.95 -6.49
CA GLY A 299 7.47 -11.62 -6.95
C GLY A 299 6.10 -11.14 -6.44
N GLY A 300 5.51 -11.87 -5.50
CA GLY A 300 4.14 -11.65 -5.03
C GLY A 300 3.98 -10.76 -3.79
N LEU A 301 2.78 -10.79 -3.22
CA LEU A 301 2.42 -10.15 -1.96
C LEU A 301 1.68 -11.16 -1.10
N TRP A 302 2.03 -11.30 0.17
CA TRP A 302 1.28 -12.12 1.12
C TRP A 302 0.62 -11.26 2.20
N PHE A 303 -0.70 -11.26 2.27
CA PHE A 303 -1.47 -10.72 3.38
C PHE A 303 -1.97 -11.86 4.28
N MET A 304 -1.35 -12.01 5.46
CA MET A 304 -1.73 -12.99 6.48
C MET A 304 -2.50 -12.36 7.64
N LEU A 305 -3.81 -12.64 7.69
CA LEU A 305 -4.66 -12.35 8.84
C LEU A 305 -4.52 -13.45 9.91
N ALA A 306 -3.71 -13.17 10.92
CA ALA A 306 -3.49 -14.01 12.09
C ALA A 306 -2.84 -13.18 13.22
N CYS A 307 -3.03 -13.58 14.47
CA CYS A 307 -2.34 -12.96 15.61
C CYS A 307 -0.83 -13.08 15.46
N PHE A 308 -0.09 -12.01 15.76
CA PHE A 308 1.37 -11.95 15.72
C PHE A 308 2.01 -12.26 14.36
N SER A 309 1.23 -12.30 13.26
CA SER A 309 1.73 -12.74 11.94
C SER A 309 2.84 -11.84 11.38
N ALA A 310 2.85 -10.54 11.73
CA ALA A 310 3.93 -9.62 11.40
C ALA A 310 4.91 -9.41 12.56
N GLY A 311 4.47 -9.52 13.81
CA GLY A 311 5.38 -9.37 14.94
C GLY A 311 4.72 -9.36 16.31
N THR A 312 5.59 -9.30 17.32
CA THR A 312 5.21 -9.33 18.74
C THR A 312 5.74 -8.07 19.42
N PRO A 313 4.86 -7.20 19.96
CA PRO A 313 5.27 -6.00 20.68
C PRO A 313 5.71 -6.35 22.12
N SER A 314 6.34 -5.38 22.80
CA SER A 314 6.72 -5.52 24.21
C SER A 314 5.49 -5.56 25.12
N THR A 315 4.47 -4.80 24.75
CA THR A 315 3.21 -4.63 25.48
C THR A 315 2.05 -4.72 24.50
N SER A 316 0.96 -5.37 24.90
CA SER A 316 -0.22 -5.45 24.03
C SER A 316 -1.05 -4.17 24.12
N LYS A 317 -1.50 -3.65 22.97
CA LYS A 317 -2.45 -2.51 22.93
C LYS A 317 -3.81 -2.88 23.53
N PHE A 318 -4.10 -4.17 23.65
CA PHE A 318 -5.32 -4.71 24.23
C PHE A 318 -5.21 -5.01 25.73
N GLU A 319 -4.02 -4.89 26.33
CA GLU A 319 -3.78 -5.30 27.71
C GLU A 319 -4.75 -4.64 28.70
N ARG A 320 -4.90 -3.32 28.63
CA ARG A 320 -5.82 -2.58 29.52
C ARG A 320 -7.25 -3.10 29.41
N TRP A 321 -7.73 -3.28 28.18
CA TRP A 321 -9.09 -3.75 27.92
C TRP A 321 -9.30 -5.18 28.43
N LEU A 322 -8.34 -6.08 28.22
CA LEU A 322 -8.39 -7.44 28.73
C LEU A 322 -8.47 -7.47 30.27
N ARG A 323 -7.69 -6.62 30.95
CA ARG A 323 -7.72 -6.49 32.41
C ARG A 323 -9.06 -5.96 32.92
N GLU A 324 -9.63 -4.95 32.25
CA GLU A 324 -10.95 -4.40 32.58
C GLU A 324 -12.07 -5.44 32.38
N LEU A 325 -12.02 -6.23 31.30
CA LEU A 325 -12.96 -7.34 31.08
C LEU A 325 -12.89 -8.41 32.18
N GLN A 326 -11.69 -8.79 32.61
CA GLN A 326 -11.53 -9.73 33.71
C GLN A 326 -12.10 -9.16 35.01
N ALA A 327 -11.82 -7.89 35.31
CA ALA A 327 -12.33 -7.22 36.52
C ALA A 327 -13.87 -7.12 36.54
N SER A 328 -14.51 -7.02 35.38
CA SER A 328 -15.98 -6.98 35.26
C SER A 328 -16.67 -8.35 35.30
N GLY A 329 -15.91 -9.46 35.32
CA GLY A 329 -16.47 -10.82 35.32
C GLY A 329 -17.09 -11.25 33.97
N ALA A 330 -16.89 -10.47 32.91
CA ALA A 330 -17.50 -10.70 31.60
C ALA A 330 -16.81 -11.79 30.74
N GLN A 331 -15.69 -12.38 31.21
CA GLN A 331 -14.95 -13.43 30.50
C GLN A 331 -14.39 -14.50 31.44
N SER A 332 -14.34 -15.75 30.95
CA SER A 332 -13.73 -16.90 31.63
C SER A 332 -12.25 -17.13 31.27
N ALA A 333 -11.78 -16.61 30.13
CA ALA A 333 -10.38 -16.70 29.73
C ALA A 333 -9.56 -15.65 30.48
N ALA A 334 -8.50 -16.08 31.18
CA ALA A 334 -7.66 -15.15 31.91
C ALA A 334 -6.82 -14.32 30.90
N PRO A 335 -6.81 -12.97 30.98
CA PRO A 335 -5.86 -12.11 30.26
C PRO A 335 -4.41 -12.62 30.31
N ALA A 336 -4.05 -13.30 31.41
CA ALA A 336 -2.78 -13.97 31.58
C ALA A 336 -2.45 -15.04 30.52
N GLU A 337 -3.43 -15.65 29.87
CA GLU A 337 -3.21 -16.62 28.78
C GLU A 337 -2.79 -15.93 27.49
N VAL A 338 -3.45 -14.83 27.15
CA VAL A 338 -3.20 -14.06 25.94
C VAL A 338 -1.89 -13.27 26.05
N LEU A 339 -1.67 -12.63 27.20
CA LEU A 339 -0.46 -11.86 27.49
C LEU A 339 0.79 -12.74 27.68
N ARG A 340 0.64 -14.07 27.83
CA ARG A 340 1.77 -15.01 27.92
C ARG A 340 2.61 -15.05 26.65
N SER A 341 2.03 -14.66 25.52
CA SER A 341 2.71 -14.55 24.23
C SER A 341 3.59 -13.30 24.14
N LEU A 342 3.51 -12.36 25.07
CA LEU A 342 4.40 -11.20 25.05
C LEU A 342 5.82 -11.57 25.53
N PRO A 343 6.86 -10.85 25.06
CA PRO A 343 8.21 -11.00 25.59
C PRO A 343 8.22 -10.71 27.09
N LYS A 344 9.05 -11.44 27.84
CA LYS A 344 9.26 -11.16 29.27
C LYS A 344 10.05 -9.86 29.45
N GLU A 345 10.04 -9.34 30.67
CA GLU A 345 10.90 -8.20 31.03
C GLU A 345 12.36 -8.46 30.62
N GLY A 346 12.99 -7.46 29.99
CA GLY A 346 14.34 -7.56 29.43
C GLY A 346 14.45 -8.23 28.06
N GLN A 347 13.40 -8.87 27.55
CA GLN A 347 13.37 -9.43 26.20
C GLN A 347 12.85 -8.39 25.19
N ALA A 348 13.40 -8.42 23.99
CA ALA A 348 13.06 -7.46 22.95
C ALA A 348 11.73 -7.82 22.24
N PRO A 349 10.94 -6.84 21.78
CA PRO A 349 9.93 -7.07 20.76
C PRO A 349 10.59 -7.46 19.44
N PHE A 350 9.87 -8.20 18.60
CA PHE A 350 10.43 -8.74 17.35
C PHE A 350 9.39 -8.89 16.24
N VAL A 351 9.83 -8.70 14.99
CA VAL A 351 9.13 -9.10 13.77
C VAL A 351 9.17 -10.63 13.65
N ALA A 352 8.04 -11.23 13.27
CA ALA A 352 7.86 -12.68 13.25
C ALA A 352 8.78 -13.39 12.25
N ALA A 353 9.15 -14.64 12.51
CA ALA A 353 10.09 -15.38 11.67
C ALA A 353 9.56 -15.71 10.26
N VAL A 354 8.25 -15.97 10.13
CA VAL A 354 7.59 -16.28 8.84
C VAL A 354 7.80 -15.17 7.80
N PRO A 355 7.42 -13.91 8.06
CA PRO A 355 7.64 -12.85 7.07
C PRO A 355 9.13 -12.56 6.83
N LYS A 356 9.99 -12.69 7.85
CA LYS A 356 11.45 -12.55 7.66
C LYS A 356 11.97 -13.57 6.64
N ALA A 357 11.64 -14.84 6.83
CA ALA A 357 12.10 -15.89 5.94
C ALA A 357 11.50 -15.75 4.53
N ALA A 358 10.20 -15.47 4.41
CA ALA A 358 9.55 -15.27 3.13
C ALA A 358 10.13 -14.07 2.36
N LEU A 359 10.40 -12.95 3.03
CA LEU A 359 10.99 -11.78 2.39
C LEU A 359 12.49 -11.97 2.09
N ALA A 360 13.25 -12.68 2.92
CA ALA A 360 14.66 -12.95 2.63
C ALA A 360 14.85 -13.97 1.49
N ASN A 361 13.91 -14.90 1.32
CA ASN A 361 13.94 -15.93 0.28
C ASN A 361 14.02 -15.29 -1.13
N PRO A 362 15.04 -15.61 -1.95
CA PRO A 362 15.21 -15.12 -3.32
C PRO A 362 14.04 -15.38 -4.28
N ASP A 363 13.27 -16.45 -4.03
CA ASP A 363 12.07 -16.88 -4.76
C ASP A 363 10.78 -16.62 -3.96
N GLY A 364 10.88 -15.71 -2.99
CA GLY A 364 9.80 -15.28 -2.09
C GLY A 364 8.97 -14.09 -2.59
N PRO A 365 7.99 -13.62 -1.81
CA PRO A 365 7.23 -12.40 -2.09
C PRO A 365 8.07 -11.12 -1.95
N LEU A 366 7.58 -10.03 -2.55
CA LEU A 366 8.13 -8.67 -2.45
C LEU A 366 7.62 -7.92 -1.22
N GLY A 367 6.45 -8.29 -0.71
CA GLY A 367 5.85 -7.68 0.47
C GLY A 367 5.05 -8.69 1.28
N PHE A 368 4.90 -8.36 2.56
CA PHE A 368 4.07 -9.09 3.50
C PHE A 368 3.26 -8.10 4.33
N VAL A 369 1.95 -8.32 4.43
CA VAL A 369 1.06 -7.59 5.32
C VAL A 369 0.58 -8.55 6.41
N GLY A 370 0.69 -8.14 7.66
CA GLY A 370 0.23 -8.94 8.79
C GLY A 370 0.02 -8.08 10.02
N HIS A 371 -0.23 -8.72 11.15
CA HIS A 371 -0.61 -8.07 12.39
C HIS A 371 0.53 -8.11 13.41
N VAL A 372 0.83 -6.96 14.00
CA VAL A 372 1.67 -6.85 15.20
C VAL A 372 0.73 -6.82 16.40
N ASP A 373 0.87 -7.79 17.31
CA ASP A 373 -0.05 -8.07 18.43
C ASP A 373 -1.21 -9.01 18.04
N LEU A 374 -2.28 -9.02 18.84
CA LEU A 374 -3.49 -9.81 18.61
C LEU A 374 -4.33 -9.26 17.45
N ALA A 375 -4.68 -10.13 16.52
CA ALA A 375 -5.63 -9.82 15.45
C ALA A 375 -7.05 -10.21 15.89
N TRP A 376 -8.00 -9.30 15.72
CA TRP A 376 -9.39 -9.54 16.07
C TRP A 376 -10.30 -9.51 14.84
N THR A 377 -11.54 -9.97 15.01
CA THR A 377 -12.53 -9.89 13.92
C THR A 377 -13.07 -8.46 13.71
N TYR A 378 -12.64 -7.48 14.51
CA TYR A 378 -13.18 -6.13 14.47
C TYR A 378 -12.86 -5.43 13.14
N SER A 379 -11.64 -5.58 12.63
CA SER A 379 -11.15 -4.99 11.38
C SER A 379 -12.08 -5.20 10.18
N PHE A 380 -12.85 -6.29 10.15
CA PHE A 380 -13.84 -6.59 9.11
C PHE A 380 -15.30 -6.65 9.60
N ARG A 381 -15.58 -6.26 10.86
CA ARG A 381 -16.94 -6.22 11.42
C ARG A 381 -17.27 -4.86 11.99
N ARG A 382 -18.49 -4.39 11.76
CA ARG A 382 -19.06 -3.23 12.46
C ARG A 382 -20.05 -3.72 13.50
N ILE A 383 -19.74 -3.51 14.77
CA ILE A 383 -20.60 -3.88 15.89
C ILE A 383 -21.23 -2.60 16.45
N ASP A 384 -22.50 -2.40 16.17
CA ASP A 384 -23.33 -1.36 16.80
C ASP A 384 -24.00 -1.99 18.01
N SER A 385 -24.14 -1.24 19.11
CA SER A 385 -24.53 -1.74 20.43
C SER A 385 -25.97 -2.31 20.54
N ARG A 386 -26.65 -2.59 19.41
CA ARG A 386 -28.00 -3.21 19.34
C ARG A 386 -28.29 -4.02 18.06
N ASP A 387 -27.42 -4.03 17.06
CA ASP A 387 -27.64 -4.71 15.77
C ASP A 387 -26.72 -5.91 15.57
N LYS A 388 -27.10 -6.82 14.65
CA LYS A 388 -26.19 -7.87 14.17
C LYS A 388 -24.92 -7.22 13.60
N ALA A 389 -23.76 -7.78 13.96
CA ALA A 389 -22.48 -7.35 13.42
C ALA A 389 -22.55 -7.32 11.88
N GLN A 390 -22.19 -6.18 11.28
CA GLN A 390 -22.21 -6.00 9.84
C GLN A 390 -20.83 -6.24 9.27
N SER A 391 -20.73 -7.16 8.31
CA SER A 391 -19.50 -7.42 7.58
C SER A 391 -19.04 -6.19 6.79
N ARG A 392 -17.72 -5.96 6.76
CA ARG A 392 -17.03 -4.89 6.02
C ARG A 392 -15.87 -5.46 5.17
N PRO A 393 -16.13 -6.42 4.27
CA PRO A 393 -15.10 -7.10 3.46
C PRO A 393 -14.35 -6.17 2.50
N ALA A 394 -14.98 -5.08 2.07
CA ALA A 394 -14.40 -4.11 1.14
C ALA A 394 -13.05 -3.54 1.62
N ARG A 395 -12.85 -3.41 2.95
CA ARG A 395 -11.61 -2.87 3.53
C ARG A 395 -10.38 -3.68 3.11
N PHE A 396 -10.53 -5.00 3.03
CA PHE A 396 -9.49 -5.93 2.62
C PHE A 396 -9.49 -6.10 1.10
N ALA A 397 -10.68 -6.22 0.49
CA ALA A 397 -10.80 -6.42 -0.96
C ALA A 397 -10.15 -5.27 -1.76
N GLU A 398 -10.24 -4.01 -1.30
CA GLU A 398 -9.60 -2.89 -2.01
C GLU A 398 -8.07 -2.96 -2.00
N LEU A 399 -7.46 -3.38 -0.89
CA LEU A 399 -6.01 -3.63 -0.83
C LEU A 399 -5.63 -4.74 -1.81
N LEU A 400 -6.33 -5.88 -1.74
CA LEU A 400 -6.03 -7.04 -2.57
C LEU A 400 -6.19 -6.72 -4.06
N ARG A 401 -7.27 -6.00 -4.42
CA ARG A 401 -7.50 -5.49 -5.77
C ARG A 401 -6.37 -4.60 -6.23
N ALA A 402 -6.03 -3.57 -5.44
CA ALA A 402 -4.98 -2.62 -5.79
C ALA A 402 -3.66 -3.33 -6.08
N ALA A 403 -3.22 -4.22 -5.17
CA ALA A 403 -2.00 -4.99 -5.32
C ALA A 403 -2.04 -5.92 -6.56
N ALA A 404 -3.13 -6.67 -6.76
CA ALA A 404 -3.26 -7.58 -7.90
C ALA A 404 -3.34 -6.84 -9.25
N THR A 405 -3.78 -5.59 -9.26
CA THR A 405 -3.76 -4.73 -10.45
C THR A 405 -2.41 -4.03 -10.70
N GLY A 406 -1.43 -4.22 -9.81
CA GLY A 406 -0.06 -3.70 -9.98
C GLY A 406 0.21 -2.37 -9.29
N ALA A 407 -0.64 -1.94 -8.35
CA ALA A 407 -0.35 -0.80 -7.50
C ALA A 407 0.90 -1.05 -6.64
N ARG A 408 1.61 0.02 -6.27
CA ARG A 408 2.67 -0.08 -5.26
C ARG A 408 2.11 -0.59 -3.95
N ILE A 409 2.83 -1.51 -3.31
CA ILE A 409 2.34 -2.24 -2.15
C ILE A 409 2.03 -1.29 -0.98
N GLY A 410 2.82 -0.23 -0.80
CA GLY A 410 2.56 0.81 0.19
C GLY A 410 1.26 1.57 -0.06
N LEU A 411 0.92 1.86 -1.31
CA LEU A 411 -0.34 2.51 -1.69
C LEU A 411 -1.52 1.54 -1.55
N ALA A 412 -1.35 0.29 -1.96
CA ALA A 412 -2.36 -0.76 -1.75
C ALA A 412 -2.67 -0.94 -0.26
N PHE A 413 -1.63 -1.00 0.58
CA PHE A 413 -1.75 -1.10 2.03
C PHE A 413 -2.47 0.11 2.64
N ARG A 414 -2.23 1.32 2.11
CA ARG A 414 -2.90 2.54 2.58
C ARG A 414 -4.43 2.50 2.42
N GLN A 415 -4.97 1.67 1.53
CA GLN A 415 -6.43 1.47 1.42
C GLN A 415 -7.01 0.96 2.74
N LEU A 416 -6.37 -0.05 3.35
CA LEU A 416 -6.76 -0.58 4.66
C LEU A 416 -6.51 0.45 5.77
N TYR A 417 -5.33 1.06 5.78
CA TYR A 417 -4.96 2.01 6.84
C TYR A 417 -5.78 3.31 6.80
N SER A 418 -6.42 3.64 5.68
CA SER A 418 -7.35 4.77 5.58
C SER A 418 -8.54 4.68 6.55
N TYR A 419 -9.00 3.45 6.81
CA TYR A 419 -10.10 3.20 7.72
C TYR A 419 -9.70 3.45 9.17
N PHE A 420 -8.42 3.27 9.52
CA PHE A 420 -7.94 3.61 10.86
C PHE A 420 -8.19 5.09 11.16
N THR A 421 -7.81 6.00 10.26
CA THR A 421 -8.01 7.45 10.44
C THR A 421 -9.51 7.81 10.53
N GLN A 422 -10.36 7.16 9.75
CA GLN A 422 -11.82 7.39 9.81
C GLN A 422 -12.40 6.97 11.16
N ILE A 423 -12.01 5.81 11.66
CA ILE A 423 -12.49 5.27 12.94
C ILE A 423 -11.91 6.05 14.12
N ASP A 424 -10.67 6.51 14.03
CA ASP A 424 -10.05 7.38 15.03
C ASP A 424 -10.85 8.68 15.20
N ASN A 425 -11.21 9.34 14.09
CA ASN A 425 -12.07 10.52 14.12
C ASN A 425 -13.49 10.22 14.66
N GLU A 426 -14.13 9.13 14.20
CA GLU A 426 -15.44 8.71 14.75
C GLU A 426 -15.37 8.52 16.26
N LEU A 427 -14.31 7.86 16.77
CA LEU A 427 -14.12 7.63 18.19
C LEU A 427 -14.00 8.93 18.98
N VAL A 428 -13.22 9.91 18.49
CA VAL A 428 -13.05 11.22 19.16
C VAL A 428 -14.39 11.97 19.24
N VAL A 429 -15.13 12.05 18.13
CA VAL A 429 -16.47 12.71 18.11
C VAL A 429 -17.42 12.01 19.09
N ARG A 430 -17.41 10.69 19.12
CA ARG A 430 -18.26 9.85 19.98
C ARG A 430 -17.83 9.86 21.46
N GLN A 431 -16.58 10.20 21.76
CA GLN A 431 -16.11 10.42 23.12
C GLN A 431 -16.58 11.76 23.68
N ALA A 432 -16.69 12.79 22.82
CA ALA A 432 -17.19 14.10 23.20
C ALA A 432 -18.73 14.14 23.37
N ASP A 433 -19.47 13.25 22.69
CA ASP A 433 -20.92 13.16 22.81
C ASP A 433 -21.34 12.37 24.08
N PRO A 434 -21.96 13.03 25.08
CA PRO A 434 -22.37 12.37 26.33
C PRO A 434 -23.47 11.32 26.11
N ASN A 435 -24.19 11.35 24.99
CA ASN A 435 -25.26 10.40 24.68
C ASN A 435 -24.75 9.10 24.07
N THR A 436 -23.48 9.03 23.67
CA THR A 436 -22.93 7.80 23.10
C THR A 436 -22.80 6.73 24.20
N PRO A 437 -23.30 5.50 23.99
CA PRO A 437 -23.11 4.40 24.94
C PRO A 437 -21.64 3.99 25.11
N ALA A 438 -21.26 3.57 26.32
CA ALA A 438 -19.89 3.13 26.62
C ALA A 438 -19.44 1.93 25.78
N GLU A 439 -20.33 0.96 25.58
CA GLU A 439 -20.12 -0.21 24.71
C GLU A 439 -19.75 0.21 23.28
N ARG A 440 -20.45 1.20 22.72
CA ARG A 440 -20.18 1.70 21.38
C ARG A 440 -18.77 2.30 21.27
N ARG A 441 -18.34 3.08 22.27
CA ARG A 441 -16.96 3.58 22.34
C ARG A 441 -15.96 2.44 22.44
N GLY A 442 -16.28 1.40 23.21
CA GLY A 442 -15.47 0.19 23.34
C GLY A 442 -15.27 -0.53 22.00
N HIS A 443 -16.34 -0.74 21.21
CA HIS A 443 -16.22 -1.36 19.89
C HIS A 443 -15.42 -0.52 18.89
N LEU A 444 -15.60 0.81 18.90
CA LEU A 444 -14.79 1.71 18.05
C LEU A 444 -13.32 1.69 18.47
N TRP A 445 -13.03 1.69 19.77
CA TRP A 445 -11.67 1.55 20.27
C TRP A 445 -11.03 0.23 19.86
N MET A 446 -11.75 -0.89 19.99
CA MET A 446 -11.26 -2.21 19.54
C MET A 446 -10.97 -2.23 18.04
N LEU A 447 -11.91 -1.72 17.23
CA LEU A 447 -11.72 -1.61 15.78
C LEU A 447 -10.52 -0.74 15.42
N ARG A 448 -10.34 0.38 16.11
CA ARG A 448 -9.20 1.28 15.93
C ARG A 448 -7.88 0.56 16.24
N GLN A 449 -7.76 -0.13 17.38
CA GLN A 449 -6.54 -0.85 17.74
C GLN A 449 -6.25 -2.00 16.77
N ASP A 450 -7.29 -2.74 16.36
CA ASP A 450 -7.14 -3.85 15.42
C ASP A 450 -6.67 -3.38 14.03
N LEU A 451 -7.20 -2.27 13.51
CA LEU A 451 -6.72 -1.67 12.26
C LEU A 451 -5.29 -1.11 12.39
N ALA A 452 -4.95 -0.51 13.53
CA ALA A 452 -3.61 0.03 13.78
C ALA A 452 -2.52 -1.06 13.94
N GLY A 453 -2.92 -2.31 14.18
CA GLY A 453 -2.01 -3.44 14.34
C GLY A 453 -1.50 -4.00 13.00
N TYR A 454 -2.15 -3.70 11.88
CA TYR A 454 -1.62 -4.12 10.58
C TYR A 454 -0.39 -3.30 10.19
N VAL A 455 0.62 -3.99 9.68
CA VAL A 455 1.85 -3.38 9.15
C VAL A 455 2.21 -3.99 7.80
N LEU A 456 2.90 -3.20 6.99
CA LEU A 456 3.58 -3.68 5.78
C LEU A 456 5.07 -3.93 6.08
N LEU A 457 5.53 -5.13 5.71
CA LEU A 457 6.92 -5.54 5.67
C LEU A 457 7.34 -5.68 4.20
N GLY A 458 8.49 -5.12 3.83
CA GLY A 458 8.92 -4.91 2.44
C GLY A 458 9.11 -3.43 2.10
N ASP A 459 9.68 -3.16 0.92
CA ASP A 459 9.76 -1.83 0.33
C ASP A 459 8.35 -1.36 -0.10
N PRO A 460 7.83 -0.24 0.44
CA PRO A 460 6.51 0.24 0.08
C PRO A 460 6.39 0.67 -1.39
N ALA A 461 7.50 0.93 -2.08
CA ALA A 461 7.52 1.28 -3.49
C ALA A 461 7.63 0.06 -4.42
N ALA A 462 7.80 -1.16 -3.90
CA ALA A 462 7.70 -2.37 -4.68
C ALA A 462 6.26 -2.59 -5.17
N ARG A 463 6.11 -3.32 -6.28
CA ARG A 463 4.83 -3.68 -6.89
C ARG A 463 4.97 -5.01 -7.63
N LEU A 464 3.86 -5.69 -7.85
CA LEU A 464 3.85 -6.87 -8.70
C LEU A 464 4.24 -6.47 -10.15
N PRO A 465 5.04 -7.29 -10.85
CA PRO A 465 5.42 -7.06 -12.25
C PRO A 465 4.23 -6.75 -13.15
N GLU A 466 4.42 -5.86 -14.13
CA GLU A 466 3.41 -5.56 -15.14
C GLU A 466 3.35 -6.66 -16.21
N PRO A 467 2.15 -7.15 -16.59
CA PRO A 467 1.99 -8.02 -17.74
C PRO A 467 2.42 -7.26 -18.99
N LYS A 468 3.33 -7.86 -19.77
CA LYS A 468 3.71 -7.30 -21.07
C LYS A 468 2.49 -7.32 -21.99
N PRO A 469 2.15 -6.23 -22.70
CA PRO A 469 1.13 -6.30 -23.74
C PRO A 469 1.59 -7.29 -24.82
N GLU A 470 0.71 -8.21 -25.24
CA GLU A 470 1.02 -9.13 -26.34
C GLU A 470 1.38 -8.34 -27.61
N PRO A 471 2.39 -8.78 -28.39
CA PRO A 471 2.66 -8.21 -29.69
C PRO A 471 1.44 -8.44 -30.59
N VAL A 472 0.76 -7.36 -30.98
CA VAL A 472 -0.23 -7.41 -32.06
C VAL A 472 0.55 -7.68 -33.35
N GLU A 473 0.47 -8.90 -33.89
CA GLU A 473 1.09 -9.20 -35.19
C GLU A 473 0.50 -8.30 -36.28
N PRO A 474 1.34 -7.60 -37.07
CA PRO A 474 0.86 -6.86 -38.23
C PRO A 474 0.46 -7.87 -39.31
N THR A 475 -0.85 -8.03 -39.56
CA THR A 475 -1.35 -8.75 -40.73
C THR A 475 -0.76 -8.14 -42.01
N ALA A 476 0.09 -8.91 -42.68
CA ALA A 476 0.76 -8.52 -43.91
C ALA A 476 -0.25 -8.38 -45.05
N ALA A 477 -0.46 -7.14 -45.53
CA ALA A 477 -1.08 -6.87 -46.81
C ALA A 477 0.01 -6.64 -47.85
N THR A 478 0.14 -7.58 -48.78
CA THR A 478 1.01 -7.56 -49.95
C THR A 478 0.81 -6.32 -50.81
N ALA A 479 1.88 -5.55 -51.01
CA ALA A 479 1.95 -4.49 -52.02
C ALA A 479 2.39 -5.08 -53.37
N GLN A 480 1.64 -4.78 -54.43
CA GLN A 480 2.10 -4.92 -55.81
C GLN A 480 2.37 -3.54 -56.41
N SER A 481 3.57 -3.40 -56.95
CA SER A 481 4.17 -2.25 -57.60
C SER A 481 3.74 -2.08 -59.06
N THR A 482 3.78 -0.85 -59.56
CA THR A 482 4.41 -0.40 -60.84
C THR A 482 4.27 1.12 -60.90
N GLY A 483 5.33 1.94 -60.92
CA GLY A 483 6.14 2.30 -62.11
C GLY A 483 5.37 3.33 -62.97
N GLY A 484 5.86 4.49 -63.40
CA GLY A 484 7.18 5.14 -63.47
C GLY A 484 7.06 6.32 -64.46
N GLY A 485 8.06 7.22 -64.47
CA GLY A 485 8.31 8.23 -65.53
C GLY A 485 7.71 9.62 -65.24
N ALA A 486 8.48 10.65 -64.83
CA ALA A 486 9.49 11.40 -65.60
C ALA A 486 8.86 12.13 -66.81
N ASP A 487 9.09 13.40 -67.12
CA ASP A 487 9.88 14.53 -66.59
C ASP A 487 9.48 15.70 -67.52
N LEU A 488 9.62 16.96 -67.10
CA LEU A 488 9.94 18.09 -67.99
C LEU A 488 10.22 19.34 -67.16
N ALA A 489 11.51 19.53 -66.95
CA ALA A 489 12.20 20.72 -66.48
C ALA A 489 11.80 22.02 -67.19
N GLY A 490 11.96 23.15 -66.48
CA GLY A 490 12.23 24.42 -67.13
C GLY A 490 11.88 25.67 -66.32
N PHE A 491 12.78 26.12 -65.43
CA PHE A 491 13.47 27.42 -65.61
C PHE A 491 14.53 27.67 -64.52
N PHE A 492 15.79 27.60 -64.98
CA PHE A 492 17.05 28.13 -64.45
C PHE A 492 17.74 27.51 -63.21
N GLY A 493 18.65 26.57 -63.48
CA GLY A 493 20.06 26.96 -63.64
C GLY A 493 21.03 26.81 -62.45
N PHE A 494 21.34 25.53 -62.10
CA PHE A 494 22.60 24.98 -61.55
C PHE A 494 23.15 25.49 -60.18
N ALA A 495 23.67 24.67 -59.26
CA ALA A 495 23.76 23.22 -59.10
C ALA A 495 24.05 22.88 -57.61
N VAL A 496 23.30 21.89 -57.11
CA VAL A 496 23.58 20.80 -56.15
C VAL A 496 24.65 20.98 -55.05
N ASP A 497 24.21 20.91 -53.79
CA ASP A 497 24.65 19.84 -52.87
C ASP A 497 23.48 19.35 -52.00
N THR A 498 23.59 18.10 -51.55
CA THR A 498 22.54 17.11 -51.29
C THR A 498 22.21 16.98 -49.80
N SER A 499 20.92 17.11 -49.45
CA SER A 499 20.33 16.52 -48.23
C SER A 499 18.81 16.67 -48.26
N THR A 500 18.10 15.70 -48.85
CA THR A 500 16.63 15.65 -48.80
C THR A 500 16.15 15.07 -47.48
N ALA A 501 15.50 15.95 -46.72
CA ALA A 501 14.68 15.64 -45.56
C ALA A 501 13.58 14.60 -45.91
N ALA A 502 13.41 13.65 -45.00
CA ALA A 502 12.32 12.69 -45.01
C ALA A 502 10.95 13.40 -44.89
N ALA A 503 9.94 12.85 -45.58
CA ALA A 503 8.55 13.24 -45.38
C ALA A 503 8.13 13.09 -43.90
N PRO A 504 7.31 14.02 -43.36
CA PRO A 504 6.96 14.00 -41.94
C PRO A 504 6.14 12.76 -41.61
N ALA A 505 6.51 12.09 -40.52
CA ALA A 505 5.74 11.02 -39.93
C ALA A 505 4.29 11.49 -39.63
N PRO A 506 3.29 10.60 -39.71
CA PRO A 506 1.89 10.96 -39.45
C PRO A 506 1.76 11.54 -38.03
N LYS A 507 1.19 12.75 -37.93
CA LYS A 507 0.93 13.41 -36.65
C LYS A 507 -0.08 12.57 -35.86
N LYS A 508 0.32 12.09 -34.69
CA LYS A 508 -0.58 11.42 -33.75
C LYS A 508 -1.50 12.50 -33.16
N LEU A 509 -2.73 12.58 -33.66
CA LEU A 509 -3.73 13.52 -33.12
C LEU A 509 -4.16 13.07 -31.72
N GLU A 510 -4.21 14.01 -30.77
CA GLU A 510 -4.75 13.76 -29.44
C GLU A 510 -6.26 13.50 -29.50
N LEU A 511 -6.79 12.62 -28.65
CA LEU A 511 -8.19 12.19 -28.70
C LEU A 511 -9.17 13.38 -28.65
N ARG A 512 -8.86 14.39 -27.83
CA ARG A 512 -9.68 15.61 -27.68
C ARG A 512 -9.75 16.46 -28.94
N GLU A 513 -8.65 16.54 -29.71
CA GLU A 513 -8.60 17.29 -30.97
C GLU A 513 -9.46 16.60 -32.04
N LEU A 514 -9.41 15.26 -32.06
CA LEU A 514 -10.23 14.45 -32.96
C LEU A 514 -11.72 14.50 -32.58
N GLU A 515 -12.06 14.47 -31.29
CA GLU A 515 -13.45 14.57 -30.82
C GLU A 515 -14.08 15.92 -31.16
N ALA A 516 -13.35 17.03 -30.97
CA ALA A 516 -13.81 18.37 -31.35
C ALA A 516 -14.08 18.46 -32.86
N ALA A 517 -13.15 17.96 -33.67
CA ALA A 517 -13.28 17.93 -35.12
C ALA A 517 -14.45 17.04 -35.62
N ILE A 518 -14.67 15.89 -34.99
CA ILE A 518 -15.84 15.06 -35.25
C ILE A 518 -17.13 15.83 -34.89
N GLY A 519 -17.16 16.51 -33.75
CA GLY A 519 -18.28 17.35 -33.31
C GLY A 519 -18.63 18.43 -34.33
N GLU A 520 -17.65 19.12 -34.89
CA GLU A 520 -17.85 20.13 -35.93
C GLU A 520 -18.41 19.53 -37.24
N VAL A 521 -17.90 18.38 -37.68
CA VAL A 521 -18.45 17.69 -38.86
C VAL A 521 -19.89 17.21 -38.60
N LEU A 522 -20.19 16.74 -37.38
CA LEU A 522 -21.56 16.38 -36.98
C LEU A 522 -22.50 17.59 -36.95
N ALA A 523 -21.98 18.78 -36.62
CA ALA A 523 -22.69 20.05 -36.65
C ALA A 523 -22.86 20.64 -38.06
N GLY A 524 -22.34 19.97 -39.10
CA GLY A 524 -22.54 20.34 -40.51
C GLY A 524 -21.35 21.04 -41.18
N ALA A 525 -20.20 21.12 -40.51
CA ALA A 525 -19.00 21.68 -41.11
C ALA A 525 -18.36 20.72 -42.15
N SER A 526 -17.63 21.29 -43.11
CA SER A 526 -16.96 20.52 -44.18
C SER A 526 -15.79 19.68 -43.64
N ALA A 527 -15.90 18.36 -43.77
CA ALA A 527 -14.83 17.43 -43.39
C ALA A 527 -13.51 17.72 -44.12
N ALA A 528 -13.57 18.17 -45.37
CA ALA A 528 -12.38 18.53 -46.14
C ALA A 528 -11.64 19.76 -45.59
N THR A 529 -12.38 20.72 -45.02
CA THR A 529 -11.80 21.92 -44.40
C THR A 529 -11.15 21.57 -43.06
N ILE A 530 -11.85 20.80 -42.23
CA ILE A 530 -11.37 20.40 -40.89
C ILE A 530 -10.17 19.44 -41.00
N ALA A 531 -10.21 18.48 -41.91
CA ALA A 531 -9.11 17.55 -42.13
C ALA A 531 -7.82 18.28 -42.55
N ARG A 532 -7.93 19.30 -43.40
CA ARG A 532 -6.80 20.15 -43.82
C ARG A 532 -6.17 20.90 -42.64
N ALA A 533 -6.99 21.41 -41.71
CA ALA A 533 -6.51 22.08 -40.50
C ALA A 533 -5.79 21.12 -39.53
N LEU A 534 -6.22 19.87 -39.51
CA LEU A 534 -5.64 18.81 -38.68
C LEU A 534 -4.42 18.11 -39.30
N GLY A 535 -4.10 18.39 -40.57
CA GLY A 535 -3.04 17.71 -41.30
C GLY A 535 -3.34 16.24 -41.60
N ILE A 536 -4.63 15.86 -41.66
CA ILE A 536 -5.09 14.52 -42.08
C ILE A 536 -5.91 14.61 -43.37
N THR A 537 -6.22 13.46 -43.96
CA THR A 537 -7.03 13.45 -45.19
C THR A 537 -8.53 13.59 -44.86
N ALA A 538 -9.30 14.16 -45.78
CA ALA A 538 -10.76 14.28 -45.64
C ALA A 538 -11.42 12.91 -45.44
N SER A 539 -10.97 11.91 -46.21
CA SER A 539 -11.44 10.53 -46.11
C SER A 539 -11.12 9.89 -44.75
N GLU A 540 -9.95 10.18 -44.17
CA GLU A 540 -9.60 9.71 -42.84
C GLU A 540 -10.50 10.31 -41.76
N LEU A 541 -10.80 11.61 -41.84
CA LEU A 541 -11.73 12.26 -40.90
C LEU A 541 -13.16 11.72 -41.06
N GLU A 542 -13.64 11.56 -42.30
CA GLU A 542 -14.97 10.99 -42.60
C GLU A 542 -15.12 9.56 -42.06
N ALA A 543 -14.09 8.73 -42.20
CA ALA A 543 -14.09 7.36 -41.66
C ALA A 543 -14.20 7.36 -40.12
N LYS A 544 -13.52 8.29 -39.43
CA LYS A 544 -13.59 8.44 -37.98
C LYS A 544 -14.96 8.97 -37.53
N VAL A 545 -15.54 9.93 -38.25
CA VAL A 545 -16.90 10.44 -38.02
C VAL A 545 -17.94 9.32 -38.18
N ALA A 546 -17.79 8.45 -39.18
CA ALA A 546 -18.70 7.33 -39.40
C ALA A 546 -18.67 6.32 -38.23
N ARG A 547 -17.46 5.94 -37.76
CA ARG A 547 -17.30 5.06 -36.59
C ARG A 547 -17.88 5.67 -35.32
N TYR A 548 -17.67 6.97 -35.11
CA TYR A 548 -18.23 7.68 -33.97
C TYR A 548 -19.77 7.70 -33.98
N ARG A 549 -20.39 7.96 -35.15
CA ARG A 549 -21.85 7.87 -35.32
C ARG A 549 -22.39 6.47 -35.02
N GLU A 550 -21.70 5.43 -35.48
CA GLU A 550 -22.12 4.04 -35.25
C GLU A 550 -22.05 3.67 -33.76
N ALA A 551 -20.97 4.05 -33.08
CA ALA A 551 -20.82 3.86 -31.64
C ALA A 551 -21.89 4.62 -30.83
N GLY A 552 -22.12 5.89 -31.16
CA GLY A 552 -23.16 6.70 -30.51
C GLY A 552 -24.57 6.15 -30.70
N ARG A 553 -24.90 5.65 -31.89
CA ARG A 553 -26.20 4.99 -32.15
C ARG A 553 -26.35 3.67 -31.40
N ARG A 554 -25.28 2.88 -31.25
CA ARG A 554 -25.31 1.68 -30.40
C ARG A 554 -25.57 2.03 -28.95
N ALA A 555 -24.84 3.01 -28.41
CA ALA A 555 -25.00 3.45 -27.03
C ALA A 555 -26.43 3.93 -26.71
N LEU A 556 -27.08 4.64 -27.63
CA LEU A 556 -28.48 5.08 -27.46
C LEU A 556 -29.49 3.92 -27.48
N ARG A 557 -29.24 2.87 -28.27
CA ARG A 557 -30.08 1.66 -28.26
C ARG A 557 -29.89 0.85 -26.98
N ASP A 558 -28.65 0.75 -26.51
CA ASP A 558 -28.32 0.02 -25.29
C ASP A 558 -28.82 0.73 -24.03
N ALA A 559 -28.96 2.07 -24.08
CA ALA A 559 -29.55 2.89 -23.02
C ALA A 559 -31.10 2.91 -23.04
N GLY A 560 -31.75 2.39 -24.08
CA GLY A 560 -33.21 2.37 -24.22
C GLY A 560 -33.83 3.73 -24.60
N ASP A 561 -33.02 4.67 -25.07
CA ASP A 561 -33.45 6.04 -25.43
C ASP A 561 -34.01 6.14 -26.88
N VAL A 562 -33.84 5.09 -27.71
CA VAL A 562 -34.37 4.98 -29.09
C VAL A 562 -34.79 3.56 -29.44
#